data_AF-A0A7V3FC42-F1
#
_entry.id   AF-A0A7V3FC42-F1
#
_cell.length_a   1.000
_cell.length_b   1.000
_cell.length_c   1.000
_cell.angle_alpha   90.00
_cell.angle_beta   90.00
_cell.angle_gamma   90.00
#
_symmetry.space_group_name_H-M   'P 1'
#
loop_
_entity.id
_entity.type
_entity.pdbx_description
1 polymer ?
#
loop_
_entity_poly.entity_id
_entity_poly.type
_entity_poly.pdbx_seq_one_letter_code
_entity_poly.pdbx_strand_id
1 'polypeptide(L)'
;MSGHPSCGRRRPGSGLLPSSSADPTSGSDQRIREEGRPQMNELTSGGIVPRSPGVTPARIVALALIAVLALGLTSLRFDRDHDTAAVPAGAKAGDLFLEPCTYPTEDGDLPADCGTLVVPENRADPGSRLIALPLTRIRASSADPGAPIFRLEGGPGISNMTFPLASRLVQNHDLVLVGYRGVDGSVRLDCPEVESAIGRATDLLSEAYFDAYAAAFRACADRLMEDGADLAGYGLPQQVEDLEAARAALGYERIDLLSESAGTRTAMIYAWRHPERINRSVMLGVNPPGHYLWDQGVTDEQIARYAELRAG
;
A
#
# COMPACT_ATOMS: atom_id res chain seq x y z
N MET A 1 45.44 42.13 32.65
CA MET A 1 45.10 41.86 34.06
C MET A 1 44.24 40.60 34.04
N SER A 2 44.86 39.41 34.15
CA SER A 2 44.91 38.57 35.38
C SER A 2 43.55 37.92 35.69
N GLY A 3 43.36 36.59 35.71
CA GLY A 3 44.34 35.51 35.76
C GLY A 3 43.76 34.12 35.45
N HIS A 4 44.69 33.17 35.45
CA HIS A 4 44.57 31.72 35.20
C HIS A 4 44.40 30.96 36.53
N PRO A 5 43.98 29.66 36.57
CA PRO A 5 44.94 28.59 36.28
C PRO A 5 44.43 27.28 35.64
N SER A 6 45.44 26.55 35.16
CA SER A 6 45.50 25.26 34.47
C SER A 6 45.22 24.05 35.37
N CYS A 7 44.78 22.93 34.78
CA CYS A 7 45.24 21.55 35.09
C CYS A 7 44.62 20.59 34.03
N GLY A 8 45.22 19.56 33.46
CA GLY A 8 46.52 18.90 33.58
C GLY A 8 46.44 17.57 32.79
N ARG A 9 47.47 17.26 31.99
CA ARG A 9 47.61 16.02 31.20
C ARG A 9 47.77 14.78 32.09
N ARG A 10 47.38 13.59 31.58
CA ARG A 10 48.12 12.31 31.74
C ARG A 10 47.64 11.20 30.78
N ARG A 11 48.54 10.72 29.90
CA ARG A 11 48.70 9.31 29.49
C ARG A 11 49.94 8.77 30.25
N PRO A 12 50.02 7.46 30.57
CA PRO A 12 50.80 6.49 29.76
C PRO A 12 50.10 5.09 29.75
N GLY A 13 50.48 4.00 29.08
CA GLY A 13 51.60 3.51 28.23
C GLY A 13 51.33 2.00 28.05
N SER A 14 51.35 1.44 26.83
CA SER A 14 52.41 0.57 26.26
C SER A 14 52.75 -0.75 27.00
N GLY A 15 52.60 -1.87 26.29
CA GLY A 15 53.23 -3.20 26.53
C GLY A 15 52.51 -4.30 25.73
N LEU A 16 52.94 -4.70 24.53
CA LEU A 16 53.95 -5.72 24.17
C LEU A 16 53.54 -7.19 24.46
N LEU A 17 53.15 -7.90 23.37
CA LEU A 17 53.38 -9.29 22.85
C LEU A 17 54.10 -10.34 23.74
N PRO A 18 54.03 -11.69 23.51
CA PRO A 18 53.93 -12.36 22.19
C PRO A 18 53.20 -13.75 22.07
N SER A 19 53.06 -14.18 20.80
CA SER A 19 53.11 -15.52 20.16
C SER A 19 52.74 -16.83 20.89
N SER A 20 51.99 -17.70 20.22
CA SER A 20 52.33 -19.13 20.09
C SER A 20 51.56 -19.82 18.95
N SER A 21 52.32 -20.41 18.03
CA SER A 21 51.98 -21.35 16.96
C SER A 21 51.72 -22.77 17.49
N ALA A 22 50.86 -23.57 16.82
CA ALA A 22 51.09 -24.99 16.51
C ALA A 22 49.95 -25.58 15.63
N ASP A 23 50.32 -26.03 14.43
CA ASP A 23 49.71 -27.11 13.62
C ASP A 23 50.45 -28.44 13.98
N PRO A 24 50.23 -29.68 13.42
CA PRO A 24 49.23 -30.22 12.48
C PRO A 24 48.76 -31.70 12.76
N THR A 25 48.11 -32.34 11.76
CA THR A 25 47.91 -33.80 11.46
C THR A 25 46.65 -34.48 12.07
N SER A 26 45.90 -35.41 11.44
CA SER A 26 46.06 -36.35 10.30
C SER A 26 44.67 -36.68 9.68
N GLY A 27 44.53 -36.94 8.36
CA GLY A 27 44.51 -38.28 7.71
C GLY A 27 43.22 -39.08 8.00
N SER A 28 42.27 -39.33 7.08
CA SER A 28 42.30 -40.28 5.94
C SER A 28 40.99 -40.13 5.12
N ASP A 29 40.99 -39.91 3.80
CA ASP A 29 41.02 -40.91 2.71
C ASP A 29 40.01 -42.07 2.86
N GLN A 30 38.90 -42.09 2.09
CA GLN A 30 38.67 -43.08 1.00
C GLN A 30 37.24 -43.17 0.44
N ARG A 31 37.22 -43.12 -0.90
CA ARG A 31 36.49 -43.97 -1.87
C ARG A 31 35.01 -43.73 -2.19
N ILE A 32 34.87 -43.15 -3.38
CA ILE A 32 33.85 -43.38 -4.41
C ILE A 32 33.57 -44.88 -4.60
N ARG A 33 32.28 -45.25 -4.72
CA ARG A 33 31.80 -46.43 -5.45
C ARG A 33 30.53 -46.07 -6.23
N GLU A 34 30.68 -46.06 -7.55
CA GLU A 34 29.59 -46.19 -8.52
C GLU A 34 29.15 -47.66 -8.67
N GLU A 35 28.02 -47.80 -9.35
CA GLU A 35 27.48 -48.98 -10.06
C GLU A 35 26.39 -49.82 -9.36
N GLY A 36 25.24 -49.83 -10.04
CA GLY A 36 24.09 -50.69 -9.74
C GLY A 36 22.91 -50.44 -10.68
N ARG A 37 23.11 -50.61 -12.00
CA ARG A 37 22.08 -50.53 -13.04
C ARG A 37 21.32 -51.87 -13.08
N PRO A 38 19.97 -51.94 -12.94
CA PRO A 38 19.25 -53.19 -13.17
C PRO A 38 18.90 -53.36 -14.66
N GLN A 39 19.12 -54.57 -15.15
CA GLN A 39 18.89 -55.04 -16.51
C GLN A 39 17.40 -55.19 -16.85
N MET A 40 17.07 -54.87 -18.10
CA MET A 40 15.87 -55.32 -18.81
C MET A 40 15.91 -56.84 -19.01
N ASN A 41 14.85 -57.53 -18.59
CA ASN A 41 14.52 -58.87 -19.08
C ASN A 41 13.13 -58.83 -19.74
N GLU A 42 13.10 -59.15 -21.03
CA GLU A 42 11.91 -59.55 -21.77
C GLU A 42 11.63 -61.06 -21.57
N LEU A 43 10.41 -61.46 -22.00
CA LEU A 43 9.81 -62.81 -22.09
C LEU A 43 8.93 -63.15 -20.86
N THR A 44 7.60 -63.22 -20.96
CA THR A 44 6.83 -64.03 -21.90
C THR A 44 5.35 -63.60 -21.95
N SER A 45 4.78 -63.70 -23.14
CA SER A 45 3.37 -63.46 -23.47
C SER A 45 2.44 -64.50 -22.82
N GLY A 46 1.67 -64.07 -21.82
CA GLY A 46 0.48 -64.76 -21.31
C GLY A 46 -0.74 -63.87 -21.51
N GLY A 47 -1.60 -64.22 -22.47
CA GLY A 47 -2.78 -63.44 -22.81
C GLY A 47 -3.82 -63.44 -21.69
N ILE A 48 -4.16 -62.24 -21.21
CA ILE A 48 -5.45 -61.93 -20.58
C ILE A 48 -5.94 -60.67 -21.27
N VAL A 49 -7.00 -60.78 -22.06
CA VAL A 49 -7.67 -59.63 -22.68
C VAL A 49 -8.48 -58.92 -21.59
N PRO A 50 -8.14 -57.68 -21.16
CA PRO A 50 -9.03 -56.92 -20.30
C PRO A 50 -10.18 -56.41 -21.15
N ARG A 51 -11.42 -56.80 -20.79
CA ARG A 51 -12.63 -56.19 -21.35
C ARG A 51 -12.63 -54.71 -20.98
N SER A 52 -12.62 -53.83 -21.98
CA SER A 52 -12.89 -52.39 -21.81
C SER A 52 -14.24 -52.23 -21.12
N PRO A 53 -14.35 -51.55 -19.97
CA PRO A 53 -15.66 -51.26 -19.39
C PRO A 53 -16.36 -50.30 -20.34
N GLY A 54 -17.41 -50.79 -21.01
CA GLY A 54 -18.23 -50.00 -21.91
C GLY A 54 -18.70 -48.71 -21.23
N VAL A 55 -18.62 -47.60 -21.96
CA VAL A 55 -19.13 -46.31 -21.52
C VAL A 55 -20.64 -46.44 -21.41
N THR A 56 -21.16 -46.61 -20.19
CA THR A 56 -22.60 -46.65 -19.96
C THR A 56 -23.19 -45.25 -20.08
N PRO A 57 -24.46 -45.09 -20.51
CA PRO A 57 -25.13 -43.80 -20.59
C PRO A 57 -25.06 -43.02 -19.26
N ALA A 58 -25.10 -43.74 -18.14
CA ALA A 58 -24.96 -43.17 -16.80
C ALA A 58 -23.59 -42.50 -16.55
N ARG A 59 -22.49 -43.05 -17.10
CA ARG A 59 -21.15 -42.45 -16.99
C ARG A 59 -21.02 -41.20 -17.86
N ILE A 60 -21.67 -41.15 -19.02
CA ILE A 60 -21.71 -39.95 -19.88
C ILE A 60 -22.47 -38.83 -19.18
N VAL A 61 -23.63 -39.13 -18.59
CA VAL A 61 -24.43 -38.15 -17.85
C VAL A 61 -23.69 -37.63 -16.62
N ALA A 62 -23.02 -38.52 -15.87
CA ALA A 62 -22.23 -38.11 -14.70
C ALA A 62 -21.05 -37.19 -15.09
N LEU A 63 -20.33 -37.52 -16.17
CA LEU A 63 -19.22 -36.68 -16.66
C LEU A 63 -19.71 -35.34 -17.21
N ALA A 64 -20.87 -35.32 -17.89
CA ALA A 64 -21.49 -34.08 -18.36
C ALA A 64 -21.93 -33.18 -17.20
N LEU A 65 -22.51 -33.75 -16.14
CA LEU A 65 -22.89 -32.99 -14.93
C LEU A 65 -21.67 -32.43 -14.19
N ILE A 66 -20.58 -33.20 -14.10
CA ILE A 66 -19.32 -32.72 -13.51
C ILE A 66 -18.72 -31.59 -14.36
N ALA A 67 -18.75 -31.70 -15.69
CA ALA A 67 -18.28 -30.64 -16.58
C ALA A 67 -19.14 -29.38 -16.45
N VAL A 68 -20.46 -29.49 -16.36
CA VAL A 68 -21.39 -28.36 -16.17
C VAL A 68 -21.20 -27.72 -14.79
N LEU A 69 -20.99 -28.51 -13.74
CA LEU A 69 -20.67 -27.98 -12.41
C LEU A 69 -19.30 -27.30 -12.38
N ALA A 70 -18.28 -27.88 -13.02
CA ALA A 70 -16.95 -27.27 -13.12
C ALA A 70 -16.97 -25.97 -13.92
N LEU A 71 -17.73 -25.92 -15.04
CA LEU A 71 -17.95 -24.72 -15.84
C LEU A 71 -18.74 -23.66 -15.05
N GLY A 72 -19.78 -24.05 -14.31
CA GLY A 72 -20.55 -23.15 -13.43
C GLY A 72 -19.74 -22.59 -12.26
N LEU A 73 -18.82 -23.38 -11.69
CA LEU A 73 -17.89 -22.94 -10.64
C LEU A 73 -16.78 -22.02 -11.17
N THR A 74 -16.39 -22.15 -12.45
CA THR A 74 -15.50 -21.17 -13.11
C THR A 74 -16.21 -19.86 -13.46
N SER A 75 -17.50 -19.91 -13.83
CA SER A 75 -18.31 -18.70 -14.07
C SER A 75 -18.62 -17.91 -12.79
N LEU A 76 -18.58 -18.55 -11.61
CA LEU A 76 -18.81 -17.90 -10.32
C LEU A 76 -17.54 -17.32 -9.67
N ARG A 77 -16.39 -17.41 -10.35
CA ARG A 77 -15.10 -16.86 -9.87
C ARG A 77 -14.54 -15.72 -10.73
N PHE A 78 -15.29 -15.25 -11.73
CA PHE A 78 -14.95 -14.10 -12.54
C PHE A 78 -16.13 -13.13 -12.57
N ASP A 79 -16.27 -12.37 -11.48
CA ASP A 79 -16.86 -11.01 -11.45
C ASP A 79 -16.64 -10.41 -10.05
N ARG A 80 -15.37 -10.33 -9.68
CA ARG A 80 -14.86 -9.25 -8.84
C ARG A 80 -13.82 -8.54 -9.68
N ASP A 81 -14.26 -7.97 -10.79
CA ASP A 81 -13.54 -6.81 -11.30
C ASP A 81 -13.61 -5.78 -10.16
N HIS A 82 -12.47 -5.52 -9.54
CA HIS A 82 -12.26 -4.23 -8.91
C HIS A 82 -12.40 -3.23 -10.05
N ASP A 83 -13.62 -2.75 -10.25
CA ASP A 83 -13.99 -1.81 -11.30
C ASP A 83 -12.93 -0.70 -11.26
N THR A 84 -12.01 -0.74 -12.21
CA THR A 84 -10.92 0.23 -12.28
C THR A 84 -11.62 1.50 -12.67
N ALA A 85 -11.81 2.40 -11.69
CA ALA A 85 -12.56 3.63 -11.89
C ALA A 85 -12.08 4.26 -13.20
N ALA A 86 -12.97 4.43 -14.18
CA ALA A 86 -12.62 5.03 -15.46
C ALA A 86 -13.13 6.47 -15.49
N VAL A 87 -12.47 7.35 -16.24
CA VAL A 87 -12.99 8.71 -16.46
C VAL A 87 -14.27 8.61 -17.29
N PRO A 88 -15.44 9.05 -16.79
CA PRO A 88 -16.67 8.99 -17.57
C PRO A 88 -16.57 9.83 -18.84
N ALA A 89 -17.20 9.37 -19.92
CA ALA A 89 -17.16 10.05 -21.21
C ALA A 89 -17.73 11.47 -21.12
N GLY A 90 -16.94 12.46 -21.54
CA GLY A 90 -17.32 13.87 -21.50
C GLY A 90 -17.19 14.55 -20.14
N ALA A 91 -16.70 13.83 -19.11
CA ALA A 91 -16.42 14.41 -17.81
C ALA A 91 -15.32 15.48 -17.87
N LYS A 92 -15.38 16.40 -16.92
CA LYS A 92 -14.44 17.50 -16.74
C LYS A 92 -13.80 17.42 -15.35
N ALA A 93 -12.65 18.08 -15.21
CA ALA A 93 -12.03 18.23 -13.91
C ALA A 93 -12.99 18.89 -12.91
N GLY A 94 -13.12 18.28 -11.73
CA GLY A 94 -14.05 18.69 -10.67
C GLY A 94 -15.43 18.03 -10.73
N ASP A 95 -15.75 17.30 -11.81
CA ASP A 95 -17.00 16.53 -11.85
C ASP A 95 -16.97 15.41 -10.81
N LEU A 96 -18.10 15.23 -10.13
CA LEU A 96 -18.32 14.20 -9.13
C LEU A 96 -19.62 13.46 -9.46
N PHE A 97 -19.50 12.16 -9.67
CA PHE A 97 -20.62 11.26 -9.95
C PHE A 97 -20.79 10.34 -8.75
N LEU A 98 -21.94 10.40 -8.09
CA LEU A 98 -22.25 9.61 -6.90
C LEU A 98 -23.59 8.92 -7.08
N GLU A 99 -23.63 7.66 -6.65
CA GLU A 99 -24.84 6.86 -6.57
C GLU A 99 -25.00 6.28 -5.15
N PRO A 100 -26.24 6.05 -4.69
CA PRO A 100 -26.46 5.37 -3.41
C PRO A 100 -25.81 3.99 -3.38
N CYS A 101 -25.11 3.70 -2.29
CA CYS A 101 -24.45 2.42 -2.03
C CYS A 101 -24.53 2.07 -0.54
N THR A 102 -23.92 0.96 -0.15
CA THR A 102 -23.62 0.64 1.24
C THR A 102 -22.11 0.58 1.48
N TYR A 103 -21.69 0.86 2.72
CA TYR A 103 -20.31 0.74 3.15
C TYR A 103 -20.20 -0.24 4.33
N PRO A 104 -19.40 -1.31 4.21
CA PRO A 104 -19.27 -2.30 5.28
C PRO A 104 -18.44 -1.75 6.45
N THR A 105 -18.93 -1.95 7.68
CA THR A 105 -18.25 -1.54 8.91
C THR A 105 -18.17 -2.66 9.95
N GLU A 106 -17.61 -2.35 11.11
CA GLU A 106 -17.59 -3.27 12.24
C GLU A 106 -18.98 -3.53 12.85
N ASP A 107 -19.96 -2.67 12.58
CA ASP A 107 -21.34 -2.77 13.09
C ASP A 107 -22.37 -2.91 11.94
N GLY A 108 -21.95 -3.55 10.85
CA GLY A 108 -22.78 -3.80 9.67
C GLY A 108 -22.66 -2.73 8.59
N ASP A 109 -23.52 -2.84 7.59
CA ASP A 109 -23.50 -1.97 6.41
C ASP A 109 -24.19 -0.64 6.69
N LEU A 110 -23.50 0.46 6.38
CA LEU A 110 -24.04 1.82 6.50
C LEU A 110 -24.47 2.38 5.15
N PRO A 111 -25.52 3.23 5.10
CA PRO A 111 -25.87 3.94 3.89
C PRO A 111 -24.76 4.91 3.49
N ALA A 112 -24.40 4.88 2.22
CA ALA A 112 -23.34 5.71 1.66
C ALA A 112 -23.70 6.20 0.25
N ASP A 113 -22.88 7.11 -0.27
CA ASP A 113 -22.83 7.50 -1.66
C ASP A 113 -21.44 7.14 -2.19
N CYS A 114 -21.39 6.33 -3.24
CA CYS A 114 -20.15 5.85 -3.83
C CYS A 114 -20.06 6.33 -5.27
N GLY A 115 -18.86 6.64 -5.72
CA GLY A 115 -18.65 6.91 -7.13
C GLY A 115 -17.28 7.50 -7.42
N THR A 116 -17.23 8.43 -8.37
CA THR A 116 -15.98 8.88 -9.00
C THR A 116 -15.85 10.38 -8.98
N LEU A 117 -14.71 10.85 -8.47
CA LEU A 117 -14.21 12.21 -8.62
C LEU A 117 -13.25 12.27 -9.80
N VAL A 118 -13.45 13.22 -10.72
CA VAL A 118 -12.60 13.42 -11.89
C VAL A 118 -11.65 14.60 -11.66
N VAL A 119 -10.35 14.38 -11.82
CA VAL A 119 -9.30 15.40 -11.56
C VAL A 119 -8.22 15.37 -12.65
N PRO A 120 -7.48 16.47 -12.86
CA PRO A 120 -6.28 16.44 -13.70
C PRO A 120 -5.21 15.55 -13.07
N GLU A 121 -4.55 14.69 -13.86
CA GLU A 121 -3.39 13.91 -13.40
C GLU A 121 -2.28 14.84 -12.91
N ASN A 122 -1.97 15.89 -13.66
CA ASN A 122 -0.98 16.89 -13.30
C ASN A 122 -1.53 18.30 -13.47
N ARG A 123 -1.92 18.95 -12.37
CA ARG A 123 -2.39 20.35 -12.37
C ARG A 123 -1.34 21.38 -12.80
N ALA A 124 -0.06 21.01 -12.89
CA ALA A 124 0.97 21.89 -13.43
C ALA A 124 0.97 21.95 -14.97
N ASP A 125 0.30 20.99 -15.63
CA ASP A 125 0.13 20.94 -17.08
C ASP A 125 -1.36 21.18 -17.45
N PRO A 126 -1.70 22.31 -18.08
CA PRO A 126 -3.06 22.57 -18.58
C PRO A 126 -3.56 21.55 -19.60
N GLY A 127 -2.66 20.82 -20.28
CA GLY A 127 -2.95 19.76 -21.23
C GLY A 127 -3.03 18.35 -20.61
N SER A 128 -2.84 18.23 -19.30
CA SER A 128 -2.86 16.95 -18.60
C SER A 128 -4.14 16.16 -18.87
N ARG A 129 -4.02 14.84 -19.02
CA ARG A 129 -5.18 13.95 -19.02
C ARG A 129 -5.92 14.02 -17.68
N LEU A 130 -7.18 13.60 -17.71
CA LEU A 130 -7.99 13.40 -16.51
C LEU A 130 -7.77 11.99 -15.96
N ILE A 131 -7.89 11.86 -14.65
CA ILE A 131 -7.92 10.59 -13.92
C ILE A 131 -9.19 10.54 -13.06
N ALA A 132 -9.63 9.33 -12.77
CA ALA A 132 -10.79 9.06 -11.93
C ALA A 132 -10.33 8.50 -10.58
N LEU A 133 -10.75 9.14 -9.50
CA LEU A 133 -10.50 8.69 -8.12
C LEU A 133 -11.81 8.21 -7.51
N PRO A 134 -11.83 7.05 -6.81
CA PRO A 134 -13.03 6.63 -6.11
C PRO A 134 -13.29 7.58 -4.94
N LEU A 135 -14.57 7.84 -4.69
CA LEU A 135 -15.02 8.62 -3.55
C LEU A 135 -16.18 7.90 -2.88
N THR A 136 -16.12 7.81 -1.56
CA THR A 136 -17.22 7.30 -0.73
C THR A 136 -17.57 8.35 0.31
N ARG A 137 -18.84 8.78 0.34
CA ARG A 137 -19.43 9.52 1.45
C ARG A 137 -20.33 8.58 2.25
N ILE A 138 -19.88 8.17 3.43
CA ILE A 138 -20.71 7.43 4.37
C ILE A 138 -21.57 8.45 5.11
N ARG A 139 -22.90 8.28 5.03
CA ARG A 139 -23.85 9.31 5.47
C ARG A 139 -23.96 9.35 6.99
N ALA A 140 -24.07 10.55 7.53
CA ALA A 140 -24.40 10.75 8.92
C ALA A 140 -25.78 10.17 9.25
N SER A 141 -25.95 9.71 10.49
CA SER A 141 -27.26 9.30 11.00
C SER A 141 -28.10 10.49 11.49
N SER A 142 -27.46 11.59 11.91
CA SER A 142 -28.14 12.83 12.29
C SER A 142 -28.79 13.52 11.10
N ALA A 143 -29.96 14.13 11.31
CA ALA A 143 -30.63 14.97 10.32
C ALA A 143 -29.97 16.35 10.15
N ASP A 144 -29.13 16.76 11.11
CA ASP A 144 -28.35 18.00 11.10
C ASP A 144 -26.90 17.66 11.45
N PRO A 145 -26.11 17.13 10.49
CA PRO A 145 -24.71 16.79 10.74
C PRO A 145 -23.82 18.02 10.84
N GLY A 146 -22.76 17.92 11.63
CA GLY A 146 -21.67 18.89 11.65
C GLY A 146 -20.76 18.79 10.41
N ALA A 147 -19.59 19.45 10.47
CA ALA A 147 -18.60 19.37 9.39
C ALA A 147 -18.23 17.91 9.08
N PRO A 148 -18.10 17.51 7.81
CA PRO A 148 -17.75 16.13 7.45
C PRO A 148 -16.32 15.81 7.88
N ILE A 149 -16.06 14.54 8.16
CA ILE A 149 -14.74 14.02 8.46
C ILE A 149 -14.13 13.47 7.18
N PHE A 150 -12.98 13.98 6.77
CA PHE A 150 -12.16 13.40 5.71
C PHE A 150 -11.10 12.50 6.35
N ARG A 151 -11.17 11.20 6.08
CA ARG A 151 -10.18 10.23 6.55
C ARG A 151 -8.97 10.23 5.63
N LEU A 152 -7.78 10.28 6.23
CA LEU A 152 -6.50 10.29 5.52
C LEU A 152 -5.56 9.17 6.01
N GLU A 153 -5.64 8.01 5.36
CA GLU A 153 -4.88 6.80 5.71
C GLU A 153 -3.37 7.00 5.63
N GLY A 154 -2.66 6.22 6.44
CA GLY A 154 -1.22 6.10 6.45
C GLY A 154 -0.66 5.28 5.29
N GLY A 155 0.46 4.62 5.55
CA GLY A 155 1.33 4.08 4.51
C GLY A 155 2.63 4.88 4.45
N PRO A 156 3.08 5.39 3.30
CA PRO A 156 2.34 5.58 2.05
C PRO A 156 2.04 4.27 1.29
N GLY A 157 1.20 4.35 0.26
CA GLY A 157 0.87 3.23 -0.63
C GLY A 157 -0.30 2.34 -0.20
N ILE A 158 -0.95 2.66 0.93
CA ILE A 158 -2.16 1.97 1.40
C ILE A 158 -3.38 2.69 0.83
N SER A 159 -4.38 1.92 0.36
CA SER A 159 -5.66 2.46 -0.12
C SER A 159 -6.36 3.26 0.97
N ASN A 160 -6.92 4.42 0.61
CA ASN A 160 -7.70 5.23 1.54
C ASN A 160 -9.19 4.83 1.57
N MET A 161 -9.58 3.80 0.81
CA MET A 161 -11.00 3.42 0.64
C MET A 161 -11.51 2.45 1.71
N THR A 162 -10.65 2.01 2.64
CA THR A 162 -11.00 1.04 3.68
C THR A 162 -10.83 1.65 5.07
N PHE A 163 -11.93 1.74 5.83
CA PHE A 163 -11.97 2.20 7.20
C PHE A 163 -13.09 1.48 7.97
N PRO A 164 -12.81 0.28 8.51
CA PRO A 164 -13.84 -0.55 9.12
C PRO A 164 -14.50 0.08 10.35
N LEU A 165 -13.88 1.09 10.98
CA LEU A 165 -14.36 1.76 12.20
C LEU A 165 -15.29 2.94 11.93
N ALA A 166 -15.84 3.05 10.70
CA ALA A 166 -16.65 4.19 10.28
C ALA A 166 -17.91 4.39 11.14
N SER A 167 -18.54 3.32 11.63
CA SER A 167 -19.79 3.40 12.42
C SER A 167 -19.65 4.28 13.67
N ARG A 168 -18.44 4.36 14.23
CA ARG A 168 -18.14 5.16 15.42
C ARG A 168 -18.08 6.67 15.18
N LEU A 169 -18.01 7.10 13.92
CA LEU A 169 -17.81 8.50 13.54
C LEU A 169 -19.02 9.12 12.85
N VAL A 170 -19.93 8.31 12.33
CA VAL A 170 -21.04 8.79 11.48
C VAL A 170 -22.31 9.19 12.24
N GLN A 171 -22.27 9.26 13.58
CA GLN A 171 -23.45 9.70 14.32
C GLN A 171 -23.85 11.12 13.92
N ASN A 172 -22.88 12.05 13.92
CA ASN A 172 -23.12 13.48 13.70
C ASN A 172 -22.31 14.06 12.54
N HIS A 173 -21.61 13.24 11.75
CA HIS A 173 -20.72 13.69 10.69
C HIS A 173 -20.83 12.74 9.50
N ASP A 174 -20.85 13.28 8.28
CA ASP A 174 -20.53 12.45 7.12
C ASP A 174 -19.06 12.03 7.22
N LEU A 175 -18.73 10.79 6.83
CA LEU A 175 -17.35 10.33 6.72
C LEU A 175 -17.00 10.16 5.24
N VAL A 176 -16.00 10.90 4.78
CA VAL A 176 -15.59 10.94 3.38
C VAL A 176 -14.24 10.26 3.20
N LEU A 177 -14.22 9.29 2.29
CA LEU A 177 -13.02 8.60 1.81
C LEU A 177 -12.78 9.03 0.37
N VAL A 178 -11.62 9.62 0.11
CA VAL A 178 -11.16 9.98 -1.25
C VAL A 178 -9.98 9.10 -1.59
N GLY A 179 -10.07 8.35 -2.67
CA GLY A 179 -8.99 7.48 -3.13
C GLY A 179 -7.73 8.27 -3.44
N TYR A 180 -6.57 7.68 -3.16
CA TYR A 180 -5.29 8.31 -3.40
C TYR A 180 -4.81 8.05 -4.82
N ARG A 181 -4.51 9.11 -5.56
CA ARG A 181 -3.87 9.02 -6.89
C ARG A 181 -2.67 8.08 -6.85
N GLY A 182 -2.58 7.18 -7.83
CA GLY A 182 -1.48 6.22 -7.92
C GLY A 182 -1.58 5.02 -6.97
N VAL A 183 -2.54 5.03 -6.06
CA VAL A 183 -2.83 3.91 -5.13
C VAL A 183 -4.24 3.38 -5.34
N ASP A 184 -5.18 4.24 -5.70
CA ASP A 184 -6.58 3.96 -5.98
C ASP A 184 -6.94 4.54 -7.37
N GLY A 185 -8.10 4.16 -7.89
CA GLY A 185 -8.67 4.79 -9.09
C GLY A 185 -8.08 4.33 -10.42
N SER A 186 -8.21 5.18 -11.43
CA SER A 186 -7.95 4.86 -12.85
C SER A 186 -6.49 4.62 -13.19
N VAL A 187 -5.58 5.23 -12.43
CA VAL A 187 -4.14 5.09 -12.64
C VAL A 187 -3.48 4.69 -11.34
N ARG A 188 -2.89 3.50 -11.37
CA ARG A 188 -2.18 2.88 -10.25
C ARG A 188 -0.69 2.80 -10.59
N LEU A 189 0.16 3.14 -9.62
CA LEU A 189 1.62 3.06 -9.76
C LEU A 189 2.15 1.74 -9.18
N ASP A 190 1.50 0.63 -9.53
CA ASP A 190 1.92 -0.70 -9.08
C ASP A 190 3.27 -1.05 -9.71
N CYS A 191 4.24 -1.50 -8.89
CA CYS A 191 5.61 -1.80 -9.31
C CYS A 191 5.97 -3.28 -9.04
N PRO A 192 5.44 -4.24 -9.83
CA PRO A 192 5.78 -5.66 -9.68
C PRO A 192 7.28 -5.94 -9.85
N GLU A 193 8.00 -5.09 -10.57
CA GLU A 193 9.46 -5.14 -10.70
C GLU A 193 10.15 -5.01 -9.34
N VAL A 194 9.65 -4.06 -8.53
CA VAL A 194 10.17 -3.75 -7.18
C VAL A 194 9.79 -4.87 -6.21
N GLU A 195 8.54 -5.34 -6.27
CA GLU A 195 8.09 -6.49 -5.47
C GLU A 195 8.91 -7.75 -5.77
N SER A 196 9.20 -8.00 -7.06
CA SER A 196 10.05 -9.12 -7.49
C SER A 196 11.49 -8.98 -7.03
N ALA A 197 12.05 -7.76 -7.01
CA ALA A 197 13.40 -7.51 -6.51
C ALA A 197 13.49 -7.77 -5.01
N ILE A 198 12.50 -7.31 -4.22
CA ILE A 198 12.41 -7.60 -2.77
C ILE A 198 12.26 -9.11 -2.54
N GLY A 199 11.32 -9.76 -3.24
CA GLY A 199 11.00 -11.17 -3.02
C GLY A 199 12.12 -12.15 -3.37
N ARG A 200 13.05 -11.77 -4.25
CA ARG A 200 14.22 -12.58 -4.62
C ARG A 200 15.44 -12.35 -3.73
N ALA A 201 15.44 -11.30 -2.92
CA ALA A 201 16.58 -10.95 -2.09
C ALA A 201 16.74 -11.93 -0.92
N THR A 202 17.93 -12.51 -0.79
CA THR A 202 18.31 -13.31 0.38
C THR A 202 19.05 -12.48 1.44
N ASP A 203 19.61 -11.34 1.05
CA ASP A 203 20.22 -10.34 1.93
C ASP A 203 19.80 -8.92 1.49
N LEU A 204 18.89 -8.33 2.28
CA LEU A 204 18.33 -6.99 2.06
C LEU A 204 19.29 -5.84 2.41
N LEU A 205 20.48 -6.14 2.94
CA LEU A 205 21.49 -5.15 3.29
C LEU A 205 22.70 -5.19 2.35
N SER A 206 22.69 -6.08 1.35
CA SER A 206 23.76 -6.21 0.38
C SER A 206 23.74 -5.10 -0.66
N GLU A 207 24.94 -4.72 -1.14
CA GLU A 207 25.10 -3.79 -2.27
C GLU A 207 24.38 -4.31 -3.52
N ALA A 208 24.47 -5.61 -3.79
CA ALA A 208 23.78 -6.26 -4.89
C ALA A 208 22.25 -6.12 -4.81
N TYR A 209 21.67 -6.19 -3.62
CA TYR A 209 20.25 -5.92 -3.43
C TYR A 209 19.93 -4.45 -3.71
N PHE A 210 20.71 -3.51 -3.19
CA PHE A 210 20.48 -2.09 -3.45
C PHE A 210 20.56 -1.74 -4.94
N ASP A 211 21.50 -2.33 -5.68
CA ASP A 211 21.61 -2.18 -7.13
C ASP A 211 20.38 -2.74 -7.86
N ALA A 212 19.95 -3.97 -7.49
CA ALA A 212 18.77 -4.61 -8.07
C ALA A 212 17.49 -3.82 -7.76
N TYR A 213 17.38 -3.29 -6.53
CA TYR A 213 16.25 -2.49 -6.07
C TYR A 213 16.16 -1.15 -6.81
N ALA A 214 17.30 -0.46 -6.99
CA ALA A 214 17.37 0.76 -7.79
C ALA A 214 17.06 0.51 -9.27
N ALA A 215 17.55 -0.60 -9.85
CA ALA A 215 17.22 -0.98 -11.22
C ALA A 215 15.73 -1.29 -11.38
N ALA A 216 15.12 -1.96 -10.41
CA ALA A 216 13.69 -2.26 -10.42
C ALA A 216 12.82 -1.00 -10.37
N PHE A 217 13.20 0.00 -9.57
CA PHE A 217 12.48 1.29 -9.57
C PHE A 217 12.60 2.04 -10.89
N ARG A 218 13.78 2.03 -11.53
CA ARG A 218 13.94 2.63 -12.87
C ARG A 218 13.05 1.93 -13.88
N ALA A 219 13.07 0.60 -13.91
CA ALA A 219 12.24 -0.19 -14.80
C ALA A 219 10.73 0.06 -14.57
N CYS A 220 10.30 0.15 -13.31
CA CYS A 220 8.91 0.50 -13.00
C CYS A 220 8.55 1.90 -13.50
N ALA A 221 9.40 2.90 -13.25
CA ALA A 221 9.16 4.27 -13.70
C ALA A 221 9.08 4.36 -15.24
N ASP A 222 10.02 3.72 -15.94
CA ASP A 222 10.05 3.67 -17.40
C ASP A 222 8.76 3.04 -17.95
N ARG A 223 8.36 1.87 -17.42
CA ARG A 223 7.11 1.21 -17.83
C ARG A 223 5.89 2.09 -17.57
N LEU A 224 5.77 2.68 -16.38
CA LEU A 224 4.62 3.55 -16.04
C LEU A 224 4.54 4.76 -16.98
N MET A 225 5.68 5.34 -17.36
CA MET A 225 5.73 6.44 -18.33
C MET A 225 5.38 5.98 -19.74
N GLU A 226 5.81 4.79 -20.17
CA GLU A 226 5.42 4.17 -21.44
C GLU A 226 3.92 3.86 -21.49
N ASP A 227 3.33 3.44 -20.36
CA ASP A 227 1.88 3.26 -20.16
C ASP A 227 1.11 4.60 -20.09
N GLY A 228 1.83 5.73 -20.18
CA GLY A 228 1.28 7.08 -20.30
C GLY A 228 1.04 7.80 -18.97
N ALA A 229 1.56 7.29 -17.85
CA ALA A 229 1.49 8.01 -16.57
C ALA A 229 2.45 9.20 -16.54
N ASP A 230 1.93 10.37 -16.17
CA ASP A 230 2.76 11.52 -15.82
C ASP A 230 3.15 11.43 -14.34
N LEU A 231 4.32 10.87 -14.05
CA LEU A 231 4.82 10.67 -12.68
C LEU A 231 4.94 11.98 -11.87
N ALA A 232 5.04 13.15 -12.52
CA ALA A 232 5.04 14.43 -11.82
C ALA A 232 3.69 14.75 -11.16
N GLY A 233 2.62 14.08 -11.59
CA GLY A 233 1.26 14.19 -11.06
C GLY A 233 1.05 13.49 -9.71
N TYR A 234 1.95 12.66 -9.22
CA TYR A 234 1.68 11.75 -8.09
C TYR A 234 2.30 12.16 -6.75
N GLY A 235 2.63 13.45 -6.61
CA GLY A 235 3.12 14.02 -5.35
C GLY A 235 2.01 14.43 -4.39
N LEU A 236 2.35 14.54 -3.10
CA LEU A 236 1.45 15.02 -2.02
C LEU A 236 0.73 16.34 -2.33
N PRO A 237 1.37 17.37 -2.94
CA PRO A 237 0.65 18.57 -3.37
C PRO A 237 -0.56 18.28 -4.25
N GLN A 238 -0.42 17.40 -5.22
CA GLN A 238 -1.49 17.06 -6.14
C GLN A 238 -2.59 16.24 -5.47
N GLN A 239 -2.23 15.37 -4.51
CA GLN A 239 -3.18 14.63 -3.68
C GLN A 239 -3.99 15.58 -2.77
N VAL A 240 -3.37 16.62 -2.21
CA VAL A 240 -4.08 17.64 -1.42
C VAL A 240 -5.11 18.38 -2.26
N GLU A 241 -4.79 18.69 -3.52
CA GLU A 241 -5.76 19.31 -4.42
C GLU A 241 -6.89 18.35 -4.86
N ASP A 242 -6.75 17.04 -4.70
CA ASP A 242 -7.87 16.09 -4.89
C ASP A 242 -8.84 16.14 -3.73
N LEU A 243 -8.31 16.20 -2.50
CA LEU A 243 -9.13 16.36 -1.31
C LEU A 243 -9.92 17.68 -1.36
N GLU A 244 -9.28 18.74 -1.85
CA GLU A 244 -9.93 20.03 -2.02
C GLU A 244 -10.99 20.00 -3.13
N ALA A 245 -10.71 19.35 -4.26
CA ALA A 245 -11.70 19.13 -5.31
C ALA A 245 -12.89 18.32 -4.80
N ALA A 246 -12.65 17.26 -4.01
CA ALA A 246 -13.70 16.46 -3.38
C ALA A 246 -14.57 17.32 -2.43
N ARG A 247 -13.94 18.10 -1.54
CA ARG A 247 -14.66 19.02 -0.64
C ARG A 247 -15.58 19.95 -1.42
N ALA A 248 -15.02 20.61 -2.45
CA ALA A 248 -15.75 21.57 -3.26
C ALA A 248 -16.91 20.92 -4.02
N ALA A 249 -16.68 19.76 -4.64
CA ALA A 249 -17.69 19.04 -5.41
C ALA A 249 -18.82 18.47 -4.53
N LEU A 250 -18.51 18.07 -3.29
CA LEU A 250 -19.48 17.66 -2.29
C LEU A 250 -20.25 18.83 -1.66
N GLY A 251 -19.82 20.07 -1.91
CA GLY A 251 -20.50 21.29 -1.42
C GLY A 251 -20.22 21.66 0.03
N TYR A 252 -19.20 21.07 0.68
CA TYR A 252 -18.89 21.35 2.08
C TYR A 252 -18.06 22.62 2.23
N GLU A 253 -18.43 23.56 3.09
CA GLU A 253 -17.64 24.80 3.28
C GLU A 253 -16.30 24.55 3.98
N ARG A 254 -16.34 23.76 5.07
CA ARG A 254 -15.19 23.34 5.88
C ARG A 254 -15.28 21.86 6.22
N ILE A 255 -14.12 21.26 6.49
CA ILE A 255 -13.99 19.84 6.80
C ILE A 255 -13.21 19.62 8.10
N ASP A 256 -13.50 18.51 8.76
CA ASP A 256 -12.66 17.93 9.79
C ASP A 256 -11.71 16.93 9.15
N LEU A 257 -10.45 16.91 9.59
CA LEU A 257 -9.47 15.91 9.15
C LEU A 257 -9.23 14.87 10.24
N LEU A 258 -9.33 13.59 9.86
CA LEU A 258 -8.87 12.47 10.67
C LEU A 258 -7.73 11.76 9.92
N SER A 259 -6.52 11.88 10.44
CA SER A 259 -5.33 11.42 9.73
C SER A 259 -4.46 10.49 10.58
N GLU A 260 -3.81 9.54 9.92
CA GLU A 260 -2.95 8.56 10.57
C GLU A 260 -1.61 8.43 9.82
N SER A 261 -0.50 8.35 10.56
CA SER A 261 0.84 8.11 10.00
C SER A 261 1.16 9.06 8.82
N ALA A 262 1.55 8.55 7.65
CA ALA A 262 1.82 9.36 6.46
C ALA A 262 0.66 10.28 6.04
N GLY A 263 -0.60 9.92 6.34
CA GLY A 263 -1.77 10.76 6.11
C GLY A 263 -1.75 12.06 6.92
N THR A 264 -1.03 12.10 8.06
CA THR A 264 -0.82 13.34 8.84
C THR A 264 0.03 14.35 8.07
N ARG A 265 0.94 13.89 7.20
CA ARG A 265 1.70 14.77 6.30
C ARG A 265 0.78 15.42 5.26
N THR A 266 -0.15 14.65 4.70
CA THR A 266 -1.20 15.16 3.81
C THR A 266 -2.08 16.18 4.53
N ALA A 267 -2.50 15.89 5.76
CA ALA A 267 -3.31 16.79 6.58
C ALA A 267 -2.60 18.13 6.85
N MET A 268 -1.30 18.10 7.19
CA MET A 268 -0.50 19.31 7.41
C MET A 268 -0.36 20.15 6.13
N ILE A 269 -0.10 19.50 4.99
CA ILE A 269 0.00 20.21 3.70
C ILE A 269 -1.36 20.79 3.30
N TYR A 270 -2.46 20.07 3.52
CA TYR A 270 -3.81 20.59 3.30
C TYR A 270 -4.05 21.83 4.17
N ALA A 271 -3.75 21.77 5.47
CA ALA A 271 -3.91 22.91 6.38
C ALA A 271 -3.03 24.12 5.99
N TRP A 272 -1.86 23.90 5.38
CA TRP A 272 -1.03 25.01 4.87
C TRP A 272 -1.57 25.64 3.59
N ARG A 273 -2.18 24.84 2.71
CA ARG A 273 -2.68 25.30 1.41
C ARG A 273 -4.09 25.89 1.47
N HIS A 274 -4.93 25.30 2.32
CA HIS A 274 -6.36 25.59 2.44
C HIS A 274 -6.76 25.82 3.90
N PRO A 275 -6.06 26.71 4.66
CA PRO A 275 -6.28 26.88 6.10
C PRO A 275 -7.71 27.30 6.46
N GLU A 276 -8.38 28.04 5.58
CA GLU A 276 -9.75 28.52 5.76
C GLU A 276 -10.81 27.41 5.58
N ARG A 277 -10.41 26.25 5.06
CA ARG A 277 -11.26 25.08 4.83
C ARG A 277 -11.25 24.09 5.98
N ILE A 278 -10.41 24.30 6.99
CA ILE A 278 -10.34 23.44 8.17
C ILE A 278 -11.30 23.91 9.25
N ASN A 279 -12.13 23.00 9.74
CA ASN A 279 -12.88 23.19 10.99
C ASN A 279 -12.07 22.63 12.17
N ARG A 280 -11.69 21.34 12.13
CA ARG A 280 -10.82 20.69 13.12
C ARG A 280 -9.87 19.69 12.45
N SER A 281 -8.80 19.30 13.14
CA SER A 281 -7.88 18.27 12.67
C SER A 281 -7.42 17.39 13.83
N VAL A 282 -7.50 16.08 13.63
CA VAL A 282 -6.97 15.04 14.52
C VAL A 282 -5.91 14.26 13.76
N MET A 283 -4.73 14.12 14.38
CA MET A 283 -3.58 13.45 13.80
C MET A 283 -3.10 12.34 14.75
N LEU A 284 -3.05 11.11 14.24
CA LEU A 284 -2.67 9.92 14.98
C LEU A 284 -1.33 9.40 14.45
N GLY A 285 -0.32 9.23 15.32
CA GLY A 285 1.03 8.84 14.89
C GLY A 285 1.65 9.89 13.95
N VAL A 286 1.80 11.11 14.45
CA VAL A 286 2.18 12.30 13.65
C VAL A 286 3.50 12.11 12.90
N ASN A 287 3.49 12.40 11.59
CA ASN A 287 4.63 12.40 10.69
C ASN A 287 4.72 13.73 9.94
N PRO A 288 5.51 14.71 10.44
CA PRO A 288 5.57 16.04 9.84
C PRO A 288 6.33 16.07 8.51
N PRO A 289 5.98 16.98 7.58
CA PRO A 289 6.76 17.19 6.36
C PRO A 289 8.21 17.60 6.68
N GLY A 290 9.17 17.04 5.95
CA GLY A 290 10.59 17.45 6.01
C GLY A 290 11.52 16.50 6.76
N HIS A 291 11.00 15.61 7.61
CA HIS A 291 11.81 14.64 8.36
C HIS A 291 11.08 13.29 8.44
N TYR A 292 11.35 12.40 7.47
CA TYR A 292 10.81 11.02 7.47
C TYR A 292 11.81 10.01 8.08
N LEU A 293 12.44 10.40 9.18
CA LEU A 293 13.22 9.50 10.03
C LEU A 293 12.79 9.80 11.45
N TRP A 294 12.44 8.76 12.19
CA TRP A 294 12.20 8.84 13.64
C TRP A 294 13.39 9.53 14.30
N ASP A 295 13.28 10.83 14.54
CA ASP A 295 14.21 11.54 15.38
C ASP A 295 13.76 11.34 16.81
N GLN A 296 14.57 10.59 17.56
CA GLN A 296 14.25 10.26 18.95
C GLN A 296 14.09 11.52 19.80
N GLY A 297 14.88 12.57 19.52
CA GLY A 297 14.80 13.84 20.24
C GLY A 297 13.48 14.57 20.02
N VAL A 298 13.00 14.64 18.79
CA VAL A 298 11.69 15.25 18.47
C VAL A 298 10.54 14.48 19.13
N THR A 299 10.64 13.15 19.16
CA THR A 299 9.62 12.28 19.78
C THR A 299 9.55 12.51 21.30
N ASP A 300 10.71 12.53 21.97
CA ASP A 300 10.80 12.76 23.41
C ASP A 300 10.29 14.16 23.79
N GLU A 301 10.61 15.18 22.98
CA GLU A 301 10.13 16.56 23.21
C GLU A 301 8.60 16.67 23.10
N GLN A 302 7.99 16.01 22.10
CA GLN A 302 6.54 16.00 21.95
C GLN A 302 5.84 15.28 23.11
N ILE A 303 6.38 14.15 23.56
CA ILE A 303 5.85 13.41 24.71
C ILE A 303 5.92 14.27 25.98
N ALA A 304 7.06 14.94 26.23
CA ALA A 304 7.21 15.83 27.38
C ALA A 304 6.17 16.96 27.36
N ARG A 305 5.96 17.60 26.20
CA ARG A 305 4.98 18.69 26.04
C ARG A 305 3.54 18.23 26.30
N TYR A 306 3.16 17.03 25.87
CA TYR A 306 1.82 16.50 26.16
C TYR A 306 1.63 16.14 27.64
N ALA A 307 2.70 15.72 28.33
CA ALA A 307 2.64 15.49 29.77
C ALA A 307 2.39 16.80 30.54
N GLU A 308 3.05 17.89 30.15
CA GLU A 308 2.85 19.22 30.75
C GLU A 308 1.42 19.74 30.56
N LEU A 309 0.84 19.57 29.36
CA LEU A 309 -0.53 20.00 29.07
C LEU A 309 -1.62 19.25 29.85
N ARG A 310 -1.32 18.07 30.40
CA ARG A 310 -2.23 17.34 31.30
C ARG A 310 -1.99 17.64 32.78
N ALA A 311 -0.88 18.29 33.11
CA ALA A 311 -0.51 18.61 34.48
C ALA A 311 -1.04 19.98 34.93
N GLY A 312 -1.64 20.77 34.03
CA GLY A 312 -2.35 22.02 34.32
C GLY A 312 -3.84 21.90 34.03
#